data_AF-A0A7Y2EHB7-F1
#
_entry.id   AF-A0A7Y2EHB7-F1
#
_cell.length_a   1.000
_cell.length_b   1.000
_cell.length_c   1.000
_cell.angle_alpha   90.00
_cell.angle_beta   90.00
_cell.angle_gamma   90.00
#
_symmetry.space_group_name_H-M   'P 1'
#
loop_
_entity.id
_entity.type
_entity.pdbx_description
1 polymer ?
#
loop_
_entity_poly.entity_id
_entity_poly.type
_entity_poly.pdbx_seq_one_letter_code
_entity_poly.pdbx_strand_id
1 'polypeptide(L)'
;TLSNGAVIDPVADSGYHRDGSKMPPSIYTRPPSGDRADIDAVGVFSGGWTLEFKRALTTGSSGLDVQFNDLGAMYPMGVAVFDNSQIAHAVANLPVMLAFERQ
;
A
#
# COMPACT_ATOMS: atom_id res chain seq x y z
N THR A 1 14.07 5.38 23.88
CA THR A 1 13.32 4.60 24.88
C THR A 1 11.87 5.01 24.79
N LEU A 2 10.95 4.05 24.71
CA LEU A 2 9.52 4.33 24.67
C LEU A 2 9.05 4.89 26.01
N SER A 3 7.85 5.46 26.06
CA SER A 3 7.25 6.05 27.27
C SER A 3 7.11 5.05 28.43
N ASN A 4 7.11 3.75 28.14
CA ASN A 4 7.10 2.66 29.12
C ASN A 4 8.51 2.18 29.56
N GLY A 5 9.57 2.85 29.13
CA GLY A 5 10.95 2.46 29.45
C GLY A 5 11.54 1.35 28.58
N ALA A 6 10.79 0.82 27.60
CA ALA A 6 11.33 -0.16 26.66
C ALA A 6 12.37 0.46 25.72
N VAL A 7 13.48 -0.26 25.50
CA VAL A 7 14.50 0.10 24.50
C VAL A 7 14.11 -0.54 23.17
N ILE A 8 14.10 0.26 22.11
CA ILE A 8 13.96 -0.27 20.74
C ILE A 8 15.37 -0.66 20.28
N ASP A 9 15.56 -1.94 19.99
CA ASP A 9 16.75 -2.46 19.32
C ASP A 9 16.36 -2.88 17.89
N PRO A 10 16.64 -2.04 16.88
CA PRO A 10 16.27 -2.34 15.50
C PRO A 10 17.14 -3.43 14.86
N VAL A 11 18.26 -3.82 15.49
CA VAL A 11 19.09 -4.94 14.99
C VAL A 11 18.49 -6.26 15.45
N ALA A 12 18.05 -6.34 16.72
CA ALA A 12 17.46 -7.55 17.29
C ALA A 12 15.98 -7.77 16.95
N ASP A 13 15.20 -6.70 16.75
CA ASP A 13 13.77 -6.78 16.42
C ASP A 13 13.55 -6.73 14.90
N SER A 14 13.24 -7.89 14.31
CA SER A 14 12.96 -8.04 12.88
C SER A 14 11.74 -7.24 12.40
N GLY A 15 10.89 -6.76 13.32
CA GLY A 15 9.82 -5.82 13.02
C GLY A 15 10.32 -4.50 12.43
N TYR A 16 11.58 -4.11 12.70
CA TYR A 16 12.23 -2.92 12.12
C TYR A 16 13.12 -3.24 10.92
N HIS A 17 13.20 -4.50 10.49
CA HIS A 17 13.92 -4.87 9.27
C HIS A 17 13.07 -4.60 8.04
N ARG A 18 13.67 -4.66 6.84
CA ARG A 18 13.04 -4.23 5.58
C ARG A 18 11.61 -4.78 5.37
N ASP A 19 11.35 -6.02 5.79
CA ASP A 19 10.07 -6.72 5.64
C ASP A 19 9.24 -6.75 6.94
N GLY A 20 9.66 -6.00 7.96
CA GLY A 20 9.05 -5.99 9.29
C GLY A 20 7.84 -5.08 9.40
N SER A 21 6.90 -5.44 10.28
CA SER A 21 5.62 -4.73 10.46
C SER A 21 5.73 -3.37 11.15
N LYS A 22 6.91 -2.99 11.66
CA LYS A 22 7.17 -1.71 12.35
C LYS A 22 8.05 -0.77 11.55
N MET A 23 8.41 -1.15 10.32
CA MET A 23 9.36 -0.39 9.51
C MET A 23 8.65 0.75 8.76
N PRO A 24 9.25 1.96 8.69
CA PRO A 24 8.77 3.01 7.82
C PRO A 24 8.68 2.54 6.35
N PRO A 25 7.78 3.10 5.53
CA PRO A 25 7.68 2.74 4.12
C PRO A 25 9.04 2.78 3.41
N SER A 26 9.41 1.68 2.76
CA SER A 26 10.70 1.47 2.09
C SER A 26 10.48 1.12 0.62
N ILE A 27 11.43 1.50 -0.23
CA ILE A 27 11.41 1.13 -1.65
C ILE A 27 12.02 -0.26 -1.82
N TYR A 28 11.29 -1.16 -2.46
CA TYR A 28 11.84 -2.39 -3.02
C TYR A 28 12.29 -2.12 -4.45
N THR A 29 13.58 -2.35 -4.74
CA THR A 29 14.15 -2.20 -6.08
C THR A 29 14.05 -3.46 -6.94
N ARG A 30 13.47 -4.53 -6.40
CA ARG A 30 13.15 -5.76 -7.13
C ARG A 30 11.63 -5.86 -7.28
N PRO A 31 11.13 -6.35 -8.43
CA PRO A 31 9.71 -6.69 -8.54
C PRO A 31 9.28 -7.60 -7.38
N PRO A 32 8.11 -7.35 -6.76
CA PRO A 32 7.52 -8.29 -5.83
C PRO A 32 7.34 -9.65 -6.53
N SER A 33 7.27 -10.73 -5.75
CA SER A 33 7.02 -12.08 -6.27
C SER A 33 5.93 -12.78 -5.48
N GLY A 34 5.27 -13.75 -6.10
CA GLY A 34 4.16 -14.49 -5.50
C GLY A 34 2.87 -13.67 -5.49
N ASP A 35 1.99 -13.99 -4.54
CA ASP A 35 0.64 -13.44 -4.41
C ASP A 35 0.62 -11.89 -4.30
N ARG A 36 1.57 -11.30 -3.57
CA ARG A 36 1.74 -9.82 -3.48
C ARG A 36 2.17 -9.15 -4.80
N ALA A 37 2.51 -9.93 -5.82
CA ALA A 37 2.91 -9.46 -7.14
C ALA A 37 1.80 -9.62 -8.19
N ASP A 38 0.65 -10.20 -7.81
CA ASP A 38 -0.52 -10.32 -8.68
C ASP A 38 -1.26 -8.97 -8.75
N ILE A 39 -0.56 -7.98 -9.31
CA ILE A 39 -1.04 -6.64 -9.57
C ILE A 39 -0.51 -6.18 -10.92
N ASP A 40 -1.43 -5.83 -11.82
CA ASP A 40 -1.15 -5.22 -13.11
C ASP A 40 -1.58 -3.76 -13.08
N ALA A 41 -0.93 -2.91 -13.87
CA ALA A 41 -1.38 -1.55 -14.09
C ALA A 41 -1.10 -1.08 -15.52
N VAL A 42 -1.98 -0.23 -16.04
CA VAL A 42 -1.81 0.50 -17.30
C VAL A 42 -1.99 1.98 -17.01
N GLY A 43 -1.13 2.80 -17.61
CA GLY A 43 -1.20 4.25 -17.52
C GLY A 43 -1.18 4.87 -18.92
N VAL A 44 -2.06 5.84 -19.16
CA VAL A 44 -2.10 6.62 -20.40
C VAL A 44 -2.02 8.10 -20.06
N PHE A 45 -1.16 8.83 -20.79
CA PHE A 45 -1.07 10.28 -20.68
C PHE A 45 -1.78 10.95 -21.85
N SER A 46 -2.85 11.70 -21.56
CA SER A 46 -3.60 12.49 -22.55
C SER A 46 -4.13 13.77 -21.90
N GLY A 47 -3.28 14.80 -21.81
CA GLY A 47 -3.58 16.02 -21.05
C GLY A 47 -3.56 15.86 -19.52
N GLY A 48 -3.35 14.63 -19.05
CA GLY A 48 -3.25 14.19 -17.66
C GLY A 48 -2.99 12.69 -17.61
N TRP A 49 -2.59 12.17 -16.45
CA TRP A 49 -2.41 10.74 -16.24
C TRP A 49 -3.74 10.08 -15.88
N THR A 50 -4.10 9.02 -16.63
CA THR A 50 -5.13 8.07 -16.26
C THR A 50 -4.46 6.73 -15.96
N LEU A 51 -4.67 6.20 -14.77
CA LEU A 51 -4.14 4.90 -14.35
C LEU A 51 -5.28 3.93 -14.05
N GLU A 52 -5.15 2.70 -14.54
CA GLU A 52 -5.98 1.56 -14.17
C GLU A 52 -5.07 0.51 -13.54
N PHE A 53 -5.48 -0.05 -12.40
CA PHE A 53 -4.80 -1.17 -11.75
C PHE A 53 -5.77 -2.32 -11.55
N LYS A 54 -5.26 -3.55 -11.67
CA LYS A 54 -6.02 -4.80 -11.51
C LYS A 54 -5.27 -5.69 -10.53
N ARG A 55 -6.02 -6.31 -9.61
CA ARG A 55 -5.56 -7.38 -8.71
C ARG A 55 -6.73 -8.31 -8.38
N ALA A 56 -6.45 -9.50 -7.85
CA ALA A 56 -7.48 -10.35 -7.29
C ALA A 56 -8.19 -9.68 -6.10
N LEU A 57 -9.50 -9.92 -5.96
CA LEU A 57 -10.30 -9.45 -4.82
C LEU A 57 -9.82 -10.09 -3.51
N THR A 58 -9.47 -11.37 -3.57
CA THR A 58 -8.94 -12.14 -2.44
C THR A 58 -7.62 -12.76 -2.83
N THR A 59 -6.66 -12.73 -1.92
CA THR A 59 -5.29 -13.21 -2.12
C THR A 59 -4.98 -14.33 -1.11
N GLY A 60 -3.96 -15.14 -1.36
CA GLY A 60 -3.49 -16.16 -0.41
C GLY A 60 -2.86 -15.58 0.86
N SER A 61 -2.51 -14.29 0.86
CA SER A 61 -1.78 -13.57 1.91
C SER A 61 -2.71 -12.96 2.97
N SER A 62 -3.61 -13.77 3.53
CA SER A 62 -4.54 -13.31 4.57
C SER A 62 -3.80 -12.76 5.80
N GLY A 63 -4.19 -11.56 6.23
CA GLY A 63 -3.55 -10.82 7.33
C GLY A 63 -2.41 -9.88 6.90
N LEU A 64 -1.95 -9.97 5.65
CA LEU A 64 -1.00 -9.03 5.05
C LEU A 64 -1.67 -8.12 4.03
N ASP A 65 -2.56 -8.68 3.20
CA ASP A 65 -3.35 -7.94 2.22
C ASP A 65 -4.79 -7.73 2.68
N VAL A 66 -5.37 -6.60 2.28
CA VAL A 66 -6.83 -6.38 2.35
C VAL A 66 -7.52 -7.40 1.46
N GLN A 67 -8.52 -8.08 2.04
CA GLN A 67 -9.37 -9.06 1.36
C GLN A 67 -10.72 -8.42 1.04
N PHE A 68 -11.04 -8.29 -0.26
CA PHE A 68 -12.29 -7.73 -0.75
C PHE A 68 -13.36 -8.82 -0.90
N ASN A 69 -13.58 -9.60 0.16
CA ASN A 69 -14.57 -10.67 0.19
C ASN A 69 -15.97 -10.20 0.59
N ASP A 70 -16.10 -8.99 1.14
CA ASP A 70 -17.38 -8.31 1.35
C ASP A 70 -17.53 -7.15 0.36
N LEU A 71 -18.30 -7.38 -0.71
CA LEU A 71 -18.57 -6.36 -1.73
C LEU A 71 -19.55 -5.29 -1.27
N GLY A 72 -20.21 -5.46 -0.11
CA GLY A 72 -21.05 -4.43 0.50
C GLY A 72 -20.29 -3.46 1.40
N ALA A 73 -19.02 -3.75 1.71
CA ALA A 73 -18.19 -2.92 2.57
C ALA A 73 -17.57 -1.72 1.84
N MET A 74 -17.21 -0.69 2.62
CA MET A 74 -16.39 0.42 2.16
C MET A 74 -14.96 0.23 2.67
N TYR A 75 -14.00 0.24 1.77
CA TYR A 75 -12.60 0.02 2.08
C TYR A 75 -11.83 1.35 2.01
N PRO A 76 -11.22 1.83 3.11
CA PRO A 76 -10.41 3.04 3.09
C PRO A 76 -9.12 2.82 2.31
N MET A 77 -8.79 3.78 1.44
CA MET A 77 -7.58 3.78 0.60
C MET A 77 -6.84 5.11 0.72
N GLY A 78 -5.51 5.03 0.69
CA GLY A 78 -4.64 6.20 0.51
C GLY A 78 -4.09 6.23 -0.90
N VAL A 79 -4.03 7.42 -1.50
CA VAL A 79 -3.36 7.64 -2.80
C VAL A 79 -2.30 8.72 -2.61
N ALA A 80 -1.09 8.41 -3.07
CA ALA A 80 0.02 9.35 -3.14
C ALA A 80 0.47 9.48 -4.59
N VAL A 81 0.68 10.72 -5.05
CA VAL A 81 1.11 11.02 -6.41
C VAL A 81 2.51 11.62 -6.36
N PHE A 82 3.41 11.01 -7.13
CA PHE A 82 4.79 11.44 -7.29
C PHE A 82 4.94 12.11 -8.66
N ASP A 83 4.97 13.43 -8.67
CA ASP A 83 5.05 14.29 -9.87
C ASP A 83 6.47 14.73 -10.21
N ASN A 84 7.48 14.01 -9.70
CA ASN A 84 8.90 14.39 -9.77
C ASN A 84 9.22 15.74 -9.10
N SER A 85 8.32 16.31 -8.28
CA SER A 85 8.68 17.39 -7.37
C SER A 85 9.50 16.81 -6.20
N GLN A 86 10.71 17.34 -6.01
CA GLN A 86 11.74 16.72 -5.17
C GLN A 86 11.39 16.68 -3.66
N ILE A 87 10.39 17.44 -3.21
CA ILE A 87 10.12 17.68 -1.78
C ILE A 87 8.62 17.82 -1.41
N ALA A 88 7.69 17.61 -2.35
CA ALA A 88 6.26 17.92 -2.11
C ALA A 88 5.31 16.95 -2.82
N HIS A 89 5.45 15.65 -2.55
CA HIS A 89 4.50 14.66 -3.06
C HIS A 89 3.07 14.99 -2.60
N ALA A 90 2.12 14.94 -3.53
CA ALA A 90 0.73 15.14 -3.19
C ALA A 90 0.21 13.88 -2.46
N VAL A 91 -0.28 14.07 -1.24
CA VAL A 91 -0.94 13.02 -0.44
C VAL A 91 -2.40 13.40 -0.29
N ALA A 92 -3.30 12.44 -0.44
CA ALA A 92 -4.69 12.65 -0.06
C ALA A 92 -4.77 12.89 1.46
N ASN A 93 -5.23 14.08 1.88
CA ASN A 93 -5.35 14.43 3.31
C ASN A 93 -6.38 13.59 4.06
N LEU A 94 -7.30 12.95 3.34
CA LEU A 94 -8.31 12.03 3.89
C LEU A 94 -8.31 10.73 3.06
N PRO A 95 -8.67 9.59 3.67
CA PRO A 95 -8.85 8.35 2.92
C PRO A 95 -9.91 8.53 1.84
N VAL A 96 -9.64 7.98 0.66
CA VAL A 96 -10.65 7.75 -0.36
C VAL A 96 -11.33 6.42 -0.04
N MET A 97 -12.65 6.34 -0.13
CA MET A 97 -13.38 5.10 0.12
C MET A 97 -13.61 4.36 -1.19
N LEU A 98 -13.13 3.12 -1.28
CA LEU A 98 -13.50 2.19 -2.35
C LEU A 98 -14.79 1.48 -1.96
N ALA A 99 -15.81 1.59 -2.81
CA ALA A 99 -17.06 0.86 -2.71
C ALA A 99 -17.31 0.12 -4.03
N PHE A 100 -17.77 -1.13 -3.94
CA PHE A 100 -18.18 -1.89 -5.10
C PHE A 100 -19.65 -1.61 -5.40
N GLU A 101 -19.96 -1.27 -6.64
CA GLU A 101 -21.34 -1.20 -7.10
C GLU A 101 -21.84 -2.60 -7.48
N ARG A 102 -23.05 -2.95 -7.03
CA ARG A 102 -23.72 -4.16 -7.52
C ARG A 102 -24.10 -3.93 -8.98
N GLN A 103 -23.67 -4.84 -9.86
CA GLN A 103 -24.15 -4.90 -11.24
C GLN A 103 -25.62 -5.30 -11.31
#